data_AF-A0A6G1SAN5-F1
#
_entry.id   AF-A0A6G1SAN5-F1
#
_cell.length_a   1.000
_cell.length_b   1.000
_cell.length_c   1.000
_cell.angle_alpha   90.00
_cell.angle_beta   90.00
_cell.angle_gamma   90.00
#
_symmetry.space_group_name_H-M   'P 1'
#
loop_
_entity.id
_entity.type
_entity.pdbx_description
1 polymer ?
#
loop_
_entity_poly.entity_id
_entity_poly.type
_entity_poly.pdbx_seq_one_letter_code
_entity_poly.pdbx_strand_id
1 'polypeptide(L)'
;QQQQQQQSSGLVINQNSSGTVGPSLWHKPMHPSRLEVFKTLREITDYLIIKAKHPDFKDLSYFTNLRAINGGRTTDMLQALSITRTSLVSLNLRSLFHIPKGKITIEDNPELCFADTIDWKQLNISRPEDVTIRNNAESSKCRAATLQCHEQCARDGCWGPGPDECLSCNNYKLDEYCVVNCSSTESLGFLSYEESVGTL
;
A
#
# COMPACT_ATOMS: atom_id res chain seq x y z
N GLN A 1 -17.06 -1.12 -24.10
CA GLN A 1 -15.59 -1.24 -24.07
C GLN A 1 -15.21 -1.84 -22.72
N GLN A 2 -14.89 -3.14 -22.69
CA GLN A 2 -14.41 -3.79 -21.47
C GLN A 2 -12.95 -3.39 -21.27
N GLN A 3 -12.65 -2.59 -20.25
CA GLN A 3 -11.27 -2.40 -19.80
C GLN A 3 -10.77 -3.77 -19.36
N GLN A 4 -9.77 -4.32 -20.06
CA GLN A 4 -8.98 -5.45 -19.57
C GLN A 4 -8.36 -5.00 -18.24
N GLN A 5 -8.98 -5.38 -17.13
CA GLN A 5 -8.36 -5.28 -15.81
C GLN A 5 -7.14 -6.20 -15.86
N GLN A 6 -5.95 -5.64 -15.65
CA GLN A 6 -4.77 -6.46 -15.41
C GLN A 6 -4.98 -7.21 -14.11
N GLN A 7 -5.12 -8.53 -14.21
CA GLN A 7 -5.39 -9.45 -13.11
C GLN A 7 -4.18 -10.38 -12.95
N SER A 8 -3.76 -10.63 -11.71
CA SER A 8 -2.75 -11.64 -11.36
C SER A 8 -3.38 -12.69 -10.44
N SER A 9 -2.99 -13.96 -10.60
CA SER A 9 -3.49 -15.08 -9.75
C SER A 9 -3.07 -14.85 -8.30
N GLY A 10 -1.80 -15.08 -7.95
CA GLY A 10 -1.23 -14.73 -6.65
C GLY A 10 0.16 -14.14 -6.83
N LEU A 11 0.53 -13.20 -5.96
CA LEU A 11 1.82 -12.52 -6.00
C LEU A 11 2.59 -12.74 -4.70
N VAL A 12 3.82 -13.24 -4.83
CA VAL A 12 4.73 -13.46 -3.69
C VAL A 12 6.02 -12.69 -3.95
N ILE A 13 6.30 -11.69 -3.11
CA ILE A 13 7.56 -10.94 -3.10
C ILE A 13 8.35 -11.43 -1.89
N ASN A 14 9.26 -12.38 -2.11
CA ASN A 14 10.12 -12.93 -1.08
C ASN A 14 11.59 -12.71 -1.44
N GLN A 15 12.29 -11.95 -0.62
CA GLN A 15 13.72 -11.63 -0.82
C GLN A 15 14.57 -11.94 0.41
N ASN A 16 14.01 -12.64 1.40
CA ASN A 16 14.70 -12.94 2.65
C ASN A 16 15.64 -14.16 2.55
N SER A 17 16.05 -14.56 1.35
CA SER A 17 17.04 -15.62 1.15
C SER A 17 18.44 -15.10 1.48
N SER A 18 18.82 -15.22 2.75
CA SER A 18 20.22 -15.37 3.12
C SER A 18 20.76 -16.65 2.49
N GLY A 19 21.65 -16.50 1.51
CA GLY A 19 22.48 -17.52 0.84
C GLY A 19 22.17 -19.01 1.06
N THR A 20 21.73 -19.69 0.00
CA THR A 20 22.07 -21.09 -0.23
C THR A 20 22.85 -21.18 -1.55
N VAL A 21 24.17 -21.34 -1.42
CA VAL A 21 25.08 -21.62 -2.54
C VAL A 21 24.88 -23.08 -2.94
N GLY A 22 23.86 -23.33 -3.77
CA GLY A 22 23.78 -24.52 -4.61
C GLY A 22 24.36 -24.22 -5.99
N PRO A 23 24.91 -25.20 -6.73
CA PRO A 23 25.58 -24.96 -8.02
C PRO A 23 24.71 -24.35 -9.14
N SER A 24 23.41 -24.12 -8.91
CA SER A 24 22.42 -23.78 -9.94
C SER A 24 21.56 -22.53 -9.67
N LEU A 25 21.80 -21.72 -8.63
CA LEU A 25 20.95 -20.55 -8.31
C LEU A 25 21.73 -19.28 -7.97
N TRP A 26 22.46 -18.73 -8.95
CA TRP A 26 23.12 -17.42 -8.88
C TRP A 26 22.20 -16.27 -9.31
N HIS A 27 20.97 -16.22 -8.81
CA HIS A 27 20.12 -15.05 -9.03
C HIS A 27 20.44 -13.99 -7.99
N LYS A 28 20.98 -12.85 -8.43
CA LYS A 28 21.16 -11.68 -7.56
C LYS A 28 19.79 -11.29 -6.97
N PRO A 29 19.74 -10.88 -5.68
CA PRO A 29 18.53 -10.30 -5.12
C PRO A 29 17.97 -9.21 -6.02
N MET A 30 16.67 -9.27 -6.31
CA MET A 30 16.03 -8.32 -7.21
C MET A 30 15.93 -6.95 -6.54
N HIS A 31 16.37 -5.90 -7.22
CA HIS A 31 16.20 -4.55 -6.71
C HIS A 31 14.71 -4.14 -6.68
N PRO A 32 14.20 -3.46 -5.64
CA PRO A 32 12.78 -3.11 -5.51
C PRO A 32 12.19 -2.30 -6.66
N SER A 33 13.00 -1.48 -7.35
CA SER A 33 12.56 -0.73 -8.54
C SER A 33 12.00 -1.60 -9.66
N ARG A 34 12.31 -2.90 -9.69
CA ARG A 34 11.70 -3.85 -10.64
C ARG A 34 10.22 -4.10 -10.37
N LEU A 35 9.71 -3.74 -9.19
CA LEU A 35 8.29 -3.84 -8.85
C LEU A 35 7.43 -2.79 -9.54
N GLU A 36 8.03 -1.77 -10.18
CA GLU A 36 7.30 -0.72 -10.92
C GLU A 36 6.42 -1.30 -12.04
N VAL A 37 6.69 -2.52 -12.49
CA VAL A 37 5.82 -3.25 -13.44
C VAL A 37 4.39 -3.44 -12.92
N PHE A 38 4.18 -3.38 -11.60
CA PHE A 38 2.86 -3.52 -10.97
C PHE A 38 2.11 -2.21 -10.83
N LYS A 39 2.66 -1.08 -11.30
CA LYS A 39 2.02 0.23 -11.15
C LYS A 39 0.61 0.29 -11.72
N THR A 40 0.34 -0.47 -12.78
CA THR A 40 -0.97 -0.55 -13.45
C THR A 40 -1.88 -1.66 -12.91
N LEU A 41 -1.38 -2.51 -12.00
CA LEU A 41 -2.13 -3.61 -11.43
C LEU A 41 -3.27 -3.08 -10.57
N ARG A 42 -4.49 -3.53 -10.86
CA ARG A 42 -5.70 -3.12 -10.13
C ARG A 42 -6.30 -4.22 -9.28
N GLU A 43 -6.01 -5.46 -9.58
CA GLU A 43 -6.68 -6.59 -8.93
C GLU A 43 -5.75 -7.80 -8.85
N ILE A 44 -5.75 -8.43 -7.67
CA ILE A 44 -5.14 -9.74 -7.44
C ILE A 44 -6.27 -10.70 -7.11
N THR A 45 -6.38 -11.80 -7.86
CA THR A 45 -7.53 -12.71 -7.72
C THR A 45 -7.41 -13.63 -6.52
N ASP A 46 -6.19 -14.00 -6.13
CA ASP A 46 -5.90 -14.85 -4.98
C ASP A 46 -5.34 -14.02 -3.83
N TYR A 47 -4.01 -13.96 -3.69
CA TYR A 47 -3.35 -13.40 -2.51
C TYR A 47 -2.10 -12.58 -2.86
N LEU A 48 -1.72 -11.68 -1.94
CA LEU A 48 -0.49 -10.90 -1.97
C LEU A 48 0.34 -11.18 -0.71
N ILE A 49 1.53 -11.75 -0.89
CA ILE A 49 2.48 -12.05 0.20
C ILE A 49 3.76 -11.25 -0.03
N ILE A 50 4.14 -10.46 0.98
CA ILE A 50 5.33 -9.61 0.95
C ILE A 50 6.19 -9.93 2.17
N LYS A 51 7.39 -10.44 1.89
CA LYS A 51 8.42 -10.80 2.86
C LYS A 51 9.80 -10.49 2.28
N ALA A 52 10.13 -9.20 2.20
CA ALA A 52 11.34 -8.72 1.56
C ALA A 52 12.00 -7.61 2.39
N LYS A 53 13.31 -7.71 2.56
CA LYS A 53 14.15 -6.69 3.16
C LYS A 53 15.11 -6.13 2.12
N HIS A 54 15.08 -4.82 1.97
CA HIS A 54 16.04 -4.08 1.13
C HIS A 54 16.12 -2.64 1.65
N PRO A 55 17.30 -2.00 1.67
CA PRO A 55 17.43 -0.60 2.11
C PRO A 55 16.43 0.33 1.40
N ASP A 56 16.26 0.16 0.09
CA ASP A 56 15.37 0.98 -0.74
C ASP A 56 13.91 0.50 -0.80
N PHE A 57 13.54 -0.59 -0.11
CA PHE A 57 12.16 -1.06 -0.07
C PHE A 57 11.42 -0.44 1.13
N LYS A 58 10.97 0.80 0.94
CA LYS A 58 10.37 1.63 2.01
C LYS A 58 8.84 1.70 2.00
N ASP A 59 8.22 1.45 0.85
CA ASP A 59 6.76 1.50 0.71
C ASP A 59 6.30 0.55 -0.40
N LEU A 60 4.98 0.44 -0.59
CA LEU A 60 4.35 -0.32 -1.66
C LEU A 60 3.73 0.61 -2.71
N SER A 61 4.34 1.77 -2.97
CA SER A 61 3.84 2.72 -3.98
C SER A 61 3.77 2.12 -5.40
N TYR A 62 4.43 0.98 -5.63
CA TYR A 62 4.28 0.12 -6.81
C TYR A 62 2.84 -0.40 -7.01
N PHE A 63 2.03 -0.42 -5.96
CA PHE A 63 0.65 -0.94 -5.94
C PHE A 63 -0.38 0.16 -5.67
N THR A 64 -0.08 1.42 -5.96
CA THR A 64 -0.99 2.55 -5.68
C THR A 64 -2.33 2.46 -6.40
N ASN A 65 -2.40 1.68 -7.49
CA ASN A 65 -3.63 1.43 -8.24
C ASN A 65 -4.32 0.10 -7.87
N LEU A 66 -3.75 -0.69 -6.94
CA LEU A 66 -4.32 -1.95 -6.50
C LEU A 66 -5.59 -1.66 -5.71
N ARG A 67 -6.72 -2.19 -6.19
CA ARG A 67 -8.06 -1.95 -5.65
C ARG A 67 -8.59 -3.10 -4.84
N ALA A 68 -8.27 -4.33 -5.27
CA ALA A 68 -8.83 -5.54 -4.69
C ALA A 68 -7.82 -6.67 -4.59
N ILE A 69 -7.93 -7.44 -3.51
CA ILE A 69 -7.29 -8.75 -3.32
C ILE A 69 -8.40 -9.75 -2.97
N ASN A 70 -8.82 -10.57 -3.93
CA ASN A 70 -10.10 -11.27 -3.83
C ASN A 70 -10.09 -12.53 -2.96
N GLY A 71 -8.93 -13.12 -2.68
CA GLY A 71 -8.83 -14.34 -1.87
C GLY A 71 -9.54 -15.52 -2.53
N GLY A 72 -9.56 -15.62 -3.86
CA GLY A 72 -10.09 -16.76 -4.60
C GLY A 72 -9.42 -18.07 -4.19
N ARG A 73 -8.10 -18.00 -3.98
CA ARG A 73 -7.30 -18.92 -3.19
C ARG A 73 -6.60 -18.17 -2.07
N THR A 74 -6.26 -18.87 -0.99
CA THR A 74 -5.47 -18.33 0.12
C THR A 74 -4.25 -19.21 0.38
N THR A 75 -3.30 -18.70 1.18
CA THR A 75 -2.18 -19.52 1.65
C THR A 75 -2.65 -20.62 2.61
N ASP A 76 -1.75 -21.52 3.00
CA ASP A 76 -2.03 -22.55 4.03
C ASP A 76 -2.47 -21.94 5.37
N MET A 77 -2.06 -20.69 5.66
CA MET A 77 -2.48 -19.93 6.83
C MET A 77 -3.75 -19.09 6.59
N LEU A 78 -4.45 -19.34 5.47
CA LEU A 78 -5.64 -18.65 5.01
C LEU A 78 -5.44 -17.16 4.72
N GLN A 79 -4.21 -16.71 4.44
CA GLN A 79 -3.93 -15.30 4.19
C GLN A 79 -4.28 -14.92 2.75
N ALA A 80 -4.97 -13.78 2.61
CA ALA A 80 -5.14 -13.08 1.33
C ALA A 80 -4.15 -11.91 1.22
N LEU A 81 -3.84 -11.24 2.33
CA LEU A 81 -2.78 -10.24 2.41
C LEU A 81 -1.84 -10.58 3.56
N SER A 82 -0.55 -10.71 3.28
CA SER A 82 0.48 -10.91 4.30
C SER A 82 1.67 -10.00 4.04
N ILE A 83 2.00 -9.14 5.00
CA ILE A 83 3.15 -8.24 4.95
C ILE A 83 3.96 -8.48 6.21
N THR A 84 5.04 -9.23 6.11
CA THR A 84 5.81 -9.65 7.30
C THR A 84 7.31 -9.51 7.12
N ARG A 85 7.99 -9.08 8.18
CA ARG A 85 9.46 -9.00 8.23
C ARG A 85 10.05 -8.22 7.05
N THR A 86 9.46 -7.06 6.76
CA THR A 86 9.88 -6.18 5.66
C THR A 86 10.77 -5.02 6.13
N SER A 87 11.24 -4.20 5.19
CA SER A 87 11.93 -2.92 5.45
C SER A 87 11.02 -1.69 5.27
N LEU A 88 9.71 -1.93 5.15
CA LEU A 88 8.71 -0.89 4.89
C LEU A 88 8.59 0.08 6.07
N VAL A 89 8.32 1.34 5.73
CA VAL A 89 8.01 2.46 6.63
C VAL A 89 6.55 2.86 6.51
N SER A 90 5.95 2.71 5.32
CA SER A 90 4.53 2.93 5.06
C SER A 90 3.99 1.88 4.08
N LEU A 91 2.66 1.78 3.95
CA LEU A 91 2.02 0.85 3.03
C LEU A 91 1.80 1.47 1.65
N ASN A 92 1.31 2.72 1.57
CA ASN A 92 1.00 3.42 0.31
C ASN A 92 0.04 2.65 -0.64
N LEU A 93 -0.94 1.95 -0.06
CA LEU A 93 -1.96 1.18 -0.78
C LEU A 93 -3.26 2.00 -0.94
N ARG A 94 -3.17 3.29 -1.27
CA ARG A 94 -4.32 4.23 -1.27
C ARG A 94 -5.56 3.83 -2.05
N SER A 95 -5.44 3.00 -3.09
CA SER A 95 -6.60 2.54 -3.86
C SER A 95 -7.25 1.28 -3.32
N LEU A 96 -6.63 0.60 -2.34
CA LEU A 96 -7.10 -0.69 -1.84
C LEU A 96 -8.35 -0.47 -0.99
N PHE A 97 -9.46 -1.10 -1.37
CA PHE A 97 -10.74 -0.96 -0.66
C PHE A 97 -11.52 -2.27 -0.55
N HIS A 98 -11.01 -3.38 -1.09
CA HIS A 98 -11.74 -4.64 -1.14
C HIS A 98 -10.86 -5.87 -0.89
N ILE A 99 -11.07 -6.54 0.24
CA ILE A 99 -10.47 -7.85 0.56
C ILE A 99 -11.56 -8.78 1.12
N PRO A 100 -12.40 -9.38 0.26
CA PRO A 100 -13.60 -10.07 0.71
C PRO A 100 -13.31 -11.42 1.38
N LYS A 101 -12.17 -12.05 1.12
CA LYS A 101 -11.86 -13.40 1.62
C LYS A 101 -10.42 -13.49 2.11
N GLY A 102 -10.20 -14.35 3.09
CA GLY A 102 -8.89 -14.60 3.66
C GLY A 102 -8.48 -13.59 4.72
N LYS A 103 -7.41 -13.93 5.44
CA LYS A 103 -6.85 -13.13 6.53
C LYS A 103 -5.96 -12.01 6.02
N ILE A 104 -5.96 -10.90 6.75
CA ILE A 104 -5.01 -9.80 6.59
C ILE A 104 -4.01 -9.90 7.74
N THR A 105 -2.73 -10.02 7.43
CA THR A 105 -1.68 -10.15 8.45
C THR A 105 -0.56 -9.16 8.16
N ILE A 106 -0.36 -8.20 9.05
CA ILE A 106 0.74 -7.23 8.98
C ILE A 106 1.49 -7.27 10.31
N GLU A 107 2.62 -7.99 10.31
CA GLU A 107 3.35 -8.23 11.54
C GLU A 107 4.87 -8.30 11.37
N ASP A 108 5.57 -8.00 12.47
CA ASP A 108 7.03 -8.04 12.56
C ASP A 108 7.72 -7.09 11.56
N ASN A 109 7.16 -5.89 11.34
CA ASN A 109 7.75 -4.85 10.50
C ASN A 109 8.22 -3.67 11.39
N PRO A 110 9.45 -3.70 11.94
CA PRO A 110 9.86 -2.81 13.03
C PRO A 110 10.01 -1.32 12.66
N GLU A 111 10.01 -1.00 11.37
CA GLU A 111 10.05 0.37 10.84
C GLU A 111 8.70 0.82 10.28
N LEU A 112 7.70 -0.07 10.19
CA LEU A 112 6.42 0.23 9.56
C LEU A 112 5.54 1.05 10.49
N CYS A 113 5.29 2.29 10.08
CA CYS A 113 4.32 3.20 10.66
C CYS A 113 2.97 3.12 9.91
N PHE A 114 1.97 3.87 10.39
CA PHE A 114 0.65 4.06 9.79
C PHE A 114 -0.30 2.85 9.80
N ALA A 115 0.18 1.61 9.74
CA ALA A 115 -0.67 0.40 9.67
C ALA A 115 -1.69 0.29 10.82
N ASP A 116 -1.31 0.72 12.03
CA ASP A 116 -2.18 0.73 13.22
C ASP A 116 -3.23 1.86 13.21
N THR A 117 -3.08 2.85 12.33
CA THR A 117 -4.02 3.98 12.22
C THR A 117 -5.21 3.68 11.34
N ILE A 118 -5.08 2.69 10.44
CA ILE A 118 -6.08 2.36 9.42
C ILE A 118 -7.25 1.63 10.07
N ASP A 119 -8.47 2.10 9.82
CA ASP A 119 -9.69 1.36 10.12
C ASP A 119 -9.92 0.28 9.05
N TRP A 120 -9.26 -0.86 9.25
CA TRP A 120 -9.30 -2.02 8.33
C TRP A 120 -10.72 -2.52 8.04
N LYS A 121 -11.71 -2.20 8.87
CA LYS A 121 -13.11 -2.57 8.66
C LYS A 121 -13.72 -1.88 7.44
N GLN A 122 -13.15 -0.77 6.98
CA GLN A 122 -13.63 -0.03 5.82
C GLN A 122 -13.25 -0.67 4.48
N LEU A 123 -12.33 -1.65 4.47
CA LEU A 123 -11.84 -2.30 3.24
C LEU A 123 -12.78 -3.39 2.69
N ASN A 124 -14.09 -3.25 2.92
CA ASN A 124 -15.12 -4.21 2.51
C ASN A 124 -14.69 -5.66 2.74
N ILE A 125 -14.30 -5.93 3.98
CA ILE A 125 -13.84 -7.24 4.46
C ILE A 125 -15.00 -8.06 5.01
N SER A 126 -15.02 -9.36 4.76
CA SER A 126 -16.12 -10.21 5.26
C SER A 126 -16.04 -10.52 6.76
N ARG A 127 -14.82 -10.56 7.31
CA ARG A 127 -14.55 -11.01 8.69
C ARG A 127 -13.53 -10.11 9.37
N PRO A 128 -13.96 -9.06 10.09
CA PRO A 128 -13.06 -8.13 10.79
C PRO A 128 -12.11 -8.79 11.79
N GLU A 129 -12.49 -9.93 12.36
CA GLU A 129 -11.66 -10.73 13.27
C GLU A 129 -10.48 -11.42 12.59
N ASP A 130 -10.47 -11.48 11.26
CA ASP A 130 -9.40 -12.08 10.46
C ASP A 130 -8.28 -11.07 10.11
N VAL A 131 -8.30 -9.88 10.73
CA VAL A 131 -7.25 -8.84 10.61
C VAL A 131 -6.32 -8.89 11.83
N THR A 132 -5.03 -9.11 11.56
CA THR A 132 -3.97 -9.10 12.58
C THR A 132 -2.91 -8.06 12.24
N ILE A 133 -2.82 -7.01 13.07
CA ILE A 133 -1.77 -5.99 13.00
C ILE A 133 -1.04 -5.98 14.35
N ARG A 134 0.26 -6.31 14.37
CA ARG A 134 1.05 -6.39 15.61
C ARG A 134 2.55 -6.34 15.35
N ASN A 135 3.35 -6.07 16.38
CA ASN A 135 4.82 -6.08 16.27
C ASN A 135 5.38 -5.18 15.14
N ASN A 136 4.70 -4.08 14.85
CA ASN A 136 5.17 -3.06 13.91
C ASN A 136 5.87 -1.92 14.68
N ALA A 137 6.20 -0.81 14.03
CA ALA A 137 6.85 0.31 14.72
C ALA A 137 5.93 0.90 15.80
N GLU A 138 6.50 1.19 16.99
CA GLU A 138 5.74 1.82 18.06
C GLU A 138 5.26 3.22 17.66
N SER A 139 4.03 3.59 18.07
CA SER A 139 3.47 4.90 17.74
C SER A 139 4.32 6.06 18.27
N SER A 140 5.00 5.89 19.40
CA SER A 140 5.95 6.86 19.97
C SER A 140 7.13 7.14 19.01
N LYS A 141 7.73 6.08 18.46
CA LYS A 141 8.80 6.13 17.47
C LYS A 141 8.33 6.81 16.18
N CYS A 142 7.16 6.44 15.68
CA CYS A 142 6.57 7.07 14.49
C CYS A 142 6.32 8.57 14.69
N ARG A 143 5.78 8.98 15.85
CA ARG A 143 5.57 10.40 16.19
C ARG A 143 6.89 11.18 16.28
N ALA A 144 7.91 10.61 16.91
CA ALA A 144 9.23 11.23 17.02
C ALA A 144 9.90 11.43 15.65
N ALA A 145 9.62 10.53 14.70
CA ALA A 145 10.06 10.62 13.31
C ALA A 145 9.12 11.47 12.42
N THR A 146 8.11 12.14 12.98
CA THR A 146 7.08 12.91 12.25
C THR A 146 6.29 12.10 11.22
N LEU A 147 6.20 10.78 11.40
CA LEU A 147 5.45 9.85 10.55
C LEU A 147 4.03 9.67 11.09
N GLN A 148 3.16 10.63 10.76
CA GLN A 148 1.76 10.66 11.16
C GLN A 148 0.87 11.01 9.97
N CYS A 149 -0.41 10.63 10.03
CA CYS A 149 -1.37 10.98 8.98
C CYS A 149 -1.46 12.49 8.82
N HIS A 150 -1.69 12.92 7.58
CA HIS A 150 -1.89 14.33 7.28
C HIS A 150 -3.11 14.87 8.04
N GLU A 151 -3.09 16.14 8.42
CA GLU A 151 -4.18 16.80 9.17
C GLU A 151 -5.52 16.83 8.42
N GLN A 152 -5.48 16.67 7.09
CA GLN A 152 -6.66 16.59 6.22
C GLN A 152 -7.21 15.16 6.08
N CYS A 153 -6.54 14.15 6.66
CA CYS A 153 -7.09 12.80 6.74
C CYS A 153 -8.15 12.73 7.85
N ALA A 154 -9.22 11.99 7.60
CA ALA A 154 -10.19 11.66 8.62
C ALA A 154 -9.58 10.70 9.67
N ARG A 155 -10.34 10.44 10.73
CA ARG A 155 -9.90 9.61 11.87
C ARG A 155 -9.84 8.11 11.56
N ASP A 156 -10.20 7.72 10.36
CA ASP A 156 -10.14 6.35 9.86
C ASP A 156 -8.76 5.95 9.32
N GLY A 157 -7.81 6.88 9.34
CA GLY A 157 -6.39 6.60 9.15
C GLY A 157 -5.88 6.91 7.75
N CYS A 158 -4.66 6.46 7.49
CA CYS A 158 -3.96 6.70 6.24
C CYS A 158 -2.99 5.57 5.92
N TRP A 159 -2.68 5.40 4.64
CA TRP A 159 -1.77 4.39 4.11
C TRP A 159 -0.29 4.79 4.21
N GLY A 160 -0.03 6.07 4.46
CA GLY A 160 1.30 6.67 4.47
C GLY A 160 1.26 8.17 4.75
N PRO A 161 2.39 8.86 4.60
CA PRO A 161 2.45 10.31 4.76
C PRO A 161 1.78 11.03 3.58
N GLY A 162 1.26 12.23 3.84
CA GLY A 162 0.73 13.12 2.80
C GLY A 162 -0.80 13.12 2.68
N PRO A 163 -1.38 14.17 2.07
CA PRO A 163 -2.83 14.30 1.91
C PRO A 163 -3.44 13.36 0.87
N ASP A 164 -2.63 12.68 0.06
CA ASP A 164 -3.07 11.69 -0.95
C ASP A 164 -3.10 10.24 -0.46
N GLU A 165 -2.65 10.01 0.78
CA GLU A 165 -2.61 8.67 1.39
C GLU A 165 -3.72 8.48 2.43
N CYS A 166 -4.64 9.44 2.58
CA CYS A 166 -5.77 9.33 3.51
C CYS A 166 -6.73 8.22 3.11
N LEU A 167 -7.30 7.50 4.09
CA LEU A 167 -8.37 6.55 3.82
C LEU A 167 -9.65 7.29 3.41
N SER A 168 -10.01 8.33 4.17
CA SER A 168 -11.01 9.34 3.80
C SER A 168 -10.50 10.75 4.07
N CYS A 169 -11.00 11.73 3.32
CA CYS A 169 -10.70 13.14 3.59
C CYS A 169 -11.59 13.67 4.73
N ASN A 170 -11.01 14.48 5.61
CA ASN A 170 -11.74 15.17 6.67
C ASN A 170 -12.66 16.28 6.11
N ASN A 171 -12.26 16.90 5.00
CA ASN A 171 -12.99 17.98 4.33
C ASN A 171 -13.33 17.59 2.89
N TYR A 172 -12.53 18.04 1.91
CA TYR A 172 -12.79 17.80 0.49
C TYR A 172 -11.68 16.95 -0.13
N LYS A 173 -12.03 16.18 -1.16
CA LYS A 173 -11.08 15.45 -2.01
C LYS A 173 -10.99 16.16 -3.37
N LEU A 174 -9.79 16.58 -3.77
CA LEU A 174 -9.49 17.09 -5.10
C LEU A 174 -8.48 16.14 -5.76
N ASP A 175 -8.92 15.48 -6.84
CA ASP A 175 -8.24 14.33 -7.43
C ASP A 175 -7.92 13.26 -6.37
N GLU A 176 -6.64 13.03 -6.06
CA GLU A 176 -6.24 12.10 -4.99
C GLU A 176 -5.95 12.80 -3.67
N TYR A 177 -5.90 14.14 -3.62
CA TYR A 177 -5.46 14.89 -2.45
C TYR A 177 -6.61 15.38 -1.58
N CYS A 178 -6.48 15.22 -0.26
CA CYS A 178 -7.38 15.83 0.71
C CYS A 178 -7.01 17.29 0.98
N VAL A 179 -7.97 18.21 0.83
CA VAL A 179 -7.79 19.66 0.97
C VAL A 179 -8.78 20.26 1.96
N VAL A 180 -8.37 21.36 2.61
CA VAL A 180 -9.21 22.10 3.58
C VAL A 180 -10.44 22.69 2.89
N ASN A 181 -10.26 23.27 1.71
CA ASN A 181 -11.33 23.86 0.90
C ASN A 181 -11.05 23.69 -0.60
N CYS A 182 -12.10 23.73 -1.43
CA CYS A 182 -11.95 23.57 -2.88
C CYS A 182 -11.27 24.77 -3.58
N SER A 183 -11.10 25.90 -2.90
CA SER A 183 -10.33 27.05 -3.41
C SER A 183 -8.83 26.95 -3.12
N SER A 184 -8.38 25.89 -2.43
CA SER A 184 -6.96 25.63 -2.12
C SER A 184 -6.16 25.20 -3.37
N THR A 185 -6.75 25.34 -4.56
CA THR A 185 -6.13 25.06 -5.86
C THR A 185 -4.84 25.83 -6.08
N GLU A 186 -4.65 26.99 -5.43
CA GLU A 186 -3.41 27.76 -5.49
C GLU A 186 -2.23 27.06 -4.78
N SER A 187 -2.48 26.19 -3.79
CA SER A 187 -1.42 25.48 -3.04
C SER A 187 -1.08 24.10 -3.60
N LEU A 188 -1.94 23.53 -4.45
CA LEU A 188 -1.65 22.30 -5.21
C LEU A 188 -1.02 22.61 -6.59
N GLY A 189 -0.80 23.90 -6.89
CA GLY A 189 -0.25 24.43 -8.14
C GLY A 189 1.26 24.18 -8.33
N PHE A 190 1.71 22.92 -8.28
CA PHE A 190 3.06 22.56 -8.74
C PHE A 190 3.14 21.32 -9.66
N LEU A 191 2.02 20.84 -10.23
CA LEU A 191 2.06 19.84 -11.32
C LEU A 191 1.06 20.08 -12.48
N SER A 192 0.66 21.33 -12.75
CA SER A 192 -0.06 21.69 -13.99
C SER A 192 0.57 22.90 -14.70
N TYR A 193 1.80 22.73 -15.17
CA TYR A 193 2.40 23.49 -16.28
C TYR A 193 2.36 22.53 -17.48
N GLU A 194 1.71 22.70 -18.63
CA GLU A 194 0.93 23.75 -19.30
C GLU A 194 -0.06 23.03 -20.23
N GLU A 195 -1.35 23.34 -20.14
CA GLU A 195 -2.22 23.28 -21.33
C GLU A 195 -2.66 24.72 -21.63
N SER A 196 -1.75 25.50 -22.23
CA SER A 196 -2.15 26.70 -22.96
C SER A 196 -2.59 26.28 -24.37
N VAL A 197 -3.88 25.99 -24.49
CA VAL A 197 -4.59 26.12 -25.78
C VAL A 197 -4.57 27.60 -26.14
N GLY A 198 -3.90 27.92 -27.24
CA GLY A 198 -3.99 29.20 -27.93
C GLY A 198 -4.16 28.94 -29.41
N THR A 199 -5.41 28.78 -29.84
CA THR A 199 -5.79 28.86 -31.26
C THR A 199 -6.00 30.33 -31.60
N LEU A 200 -5.20 30.87 -32.53
CA LEU A 200 -5.59 31.78 -33.62
C LEU A 200 -4.39 31.99 -34.57
#